data_AF-A0A355YHA9-F1
#
_entry.id   AF-A0A355YHA9-F1
#
_cell.length_a   1.000
_cell.length_b   1.000
_cell.length_c   1.000
_cell.angle_alpha   90.00
_cell.angle_beta   90.00
_cell.angle_gamma   90.00
#
_symmetry.space_group_name_H-M   'P 1'
#
loop_
_entity.id
_entity.type
_entity.pdbx_description
1 polymer ?
#
loop_
_entity_poly.entity_id
_entity_poly.type
_entity_poly.pdbx_seq_one_letter_code
_entity_poly.pdbx_strand_id
1 'polypeptide(L)'
;MKKCFLLALAAGLAGCAQSIDPAPQPGQVYQLPAIEWHVVDRDELRRVYANAGMPLAEGDKLHGFAGVDGAGRPVIYTLPPARVDDAATLTLGHELLHVALGRYHRE
;
A
#
# COMPACT_ATOMS: atom_id res chain seq x y z
N MET A 1 41.85 20.68 -3.17
CA MET A 1 41.59 19.44 -2.40
C MET A 1 40.41 19.73 -1.47
N LYS A 2 39.19 19.24 -1.80
CA LYS A 2 38.53 18.07 -1.19
C LYS A 2 38.34 18.27 0.33
N LYS A 3 37.15 18.39 0.93
CA LYS A 3 35.83 17.81 0.61
C LYS A 3 34.72 18.56 1.37
N CYS A 4 33.61 18.81 0.68
CA CYS A 4 32.29 19.04 1.28
C CYS A 4 31.90 17.80 2.10
N PHE A 5 31.44 17.99 3.34
CA PHE A 5 30.88 16.93 4.16
C PHE A 5 29.47 17.31 4.58
N LEU A 6 28.59 16.32 4.57
CA LEU A 6 27.25 16.27 5.15
C LEU A 6 26.08 16.75 4.27
N LEU A 7 25.75 15.91 3.28
CA LEU A 7 24.38 15.76 2.78
C LEU A 7 24.14 14.26 2.57
N ALA A 8 23.75 13.57 3.65
CA ALA A 8 23.35 12.17 3.57
C ALA A 8 22.45 11.81 4.76
N LEU A 9 21.21 12.31 4.78
CA LEU A 9 20.14 11.74 5.60
C LEU A 9 18.75 12.00 5.02
N ALA A 10 18.57 11.78 3.71
CA ALA A 10 17.27 11.90 3.06
C ALA A 10 17.02 10.81 2.00
N ALA A 11 17.61 9.62 2.17
CA ALA A 11 17.51 8.51 1.21
C ALA A 11 16.87 7.25 1.83
N GLY A 12 15.92 7.42 2.76
CA GLY A 12 15.31 6.30 3.50
C GLY A 12 13.87 5.96 3.13
N LEU A 13 13.22 6.68 2.21
CA LEU A 13 11.79 6.50 1.90
C LEU A 13 11.48 6.60 0.39
N ALA A 14 12.45 6.25 -0.45
CA ALA A 14 12.14 5.91 -1.84
C ALA A 14 11.49 4.51 -1.87
N GLY A 15 10.29 4.39 -1.30
CA GLY A 15 9.39 3.32 -1.70
C GLY A 15 9.19 3.46 -3.21
N CYS A 16 9.29 2.35 -3.95
CA CYS A 16 9.11 2.34 -5.40
C CYS A 16 7.79 3.03 -5.76
N ALA A 17 7.85 4.30 -6.15
CA ALA A 17 6.68 5.07 -6.52
C ALA A 17 6.17 4.52 -7.85
N GLN A 18 5.07 3.77 -7.82
CA GLN A 18 4.41 3.29 -9.02
C GLN A 18 3.66 4.45 -9.67
N SER A 19 3.77 4.58 -10.99
CA SER A 19 3.03 5.59 -11.76
C SER A 19 1.56 5.23 -11.83
N ILE A 20 0.68 6.23 -11.66
CA ILE A 20 -0.76 6.09 -11.86
C ILE A 20 -1.09 6.37 -13.33
N ASP A 21 -1.72 5.43 -14.03
CA ASP A 21 -2.08 5.56 -15.44
C ASP A 21 -3.53 5.08 -15.72
N PRO A 22 -4.45 5.97 -16.13
CA PRO A 22 -4.25 7.41 -16.32
C PRO A 22 -4.12 8.17 -14.99
N ALA A 23 -3.33 9.24 -14.99
CA ALA A 23 -3.21 10.12 -13.83
C ALA A 23 -4.55 10.82 -13.52
N PRO A 24 -5.01 10.84 -12.25
CA PRO A 24 -6.18 11.59 -11.84
C PRO A 24 -6.09 13.07 -12.21
N GLN A 25 -7.20 13.66 -12.65
CA GLN A 25 -7.25 15.08 -13.03
C GLN A 25 -7.82 15.96 -11.91
N PRO A 26 -7.41 17.23 -11.81
CA PRO A 26 -8.02 18.17 -10.86
C PRO A 26 -9.55 18.24 -11.03
N GLY A 27 -10.29 18.10 -9.93
CA GLY A 27 -11.75 18.11 -9.93
C GLY A 27 -12.42 16.78 -10.31
N GLN A 28 -11.64 15.74 -10.65
CA GLN A 28 -12.17 14.40 -10.89
C GLN A 28 -12.72 13.79 -9.59
N VAL A 29 -13.89 13.17 -9.68
CA VAL A 29 -14.54 12.48 -8.58
C VAL A 29 -14.54 10.97 -8.85
N TYR A 30 -13.99 10.20 -7.91
CA TYR A 30 -14.07 8.74 -7.90
C TYR A 30 -15.14 8.32 -6.91
N GLN A 31 -16.14 7.57 -7.38
CA GLN A 31 -17.11 6.92 -6.50
C GLN A 31 -16.54 5.57 -6.09
N LEU A 32 -16.18 5.44 -4.82
CA LEU A 32 -15.66 4.19 -4.29
C LEU A 32 -16.85 3.31 -3.85
N PRO A 33 -16.78 1.99 -4.10
CA PRO A 33 -17.72 1.06 -3.48
C PRO A 33 -17.53 1.05 -1.96
N ALA A 34 -18.42 0.36 -1.23
CA ALA A 34 -18.17 0.06 0.17
C ALA A 34 -16.88 -0.78 0.30
N ILE A 35 -16.00 -0.38 1.22
CA ILE A 35 -14.71 -1.03 1.49
C ILE A 35 -14.76 -1.59 2.91
N GLU A 36 -14.34 -2.84 3.07
CA GLU A 36 -14.07 -3.39 4.40
C GLU A 36 -12.59 -3.15 4.76
N TRP A 37 -12.33 -2.73 6.00
CA TRP A 37 -10.97 -2.63 6.53
C TRP A 37 -10.77 -3.67 7.63
N HIS A 38 -9.88 -4.62 7.37
CA HIS A 38 -9.53 -5.71 8.26
C HIS A 38 -8.18 -5.41 8.91
N VAL A 39 -8.20 -5.19 10.22
CA VAL A 39 -6.97 -5.01 11.02
C VAL A 39 -6.53 -6.37 11.54
N VAL A 40 -5.39 -6.85 11.08
CA VAL A 40 -4.94 -8.24 11.28
C VAL A 40 -3.51 -8.32 11.81
N ASP A 41 -3.09 -9.49 12.28
CA ASP A 41 -1.68 -9.73 12.63
C ASP A 41 -0.81 -10.04 11.40
N ARG A 42 0.50 -10.25 11.63
CA ARG A 42 1.46 -10.50 10.54
C ARG A 42 1.26 -11.83 9.85
N ASP A 43 0.80 -12.84 10.58
CA ASP A 43 0.67 -14.20 10.04
C ASP A 43 -0.58 -14.27 9.17
N GLU A 44 -1.66 -13.67 9.63
CA GLU A 44 -2.88 -13.48 8.84
C GLU A 44 -2.60 -12.63 7.59
N LEU A 45 -1.91 -11.50 7.73
CA LEU A 45 -1.59 -10.62 6.59
C LEU A 45 -0.77 -11.37 5.51
N ARG A 46 0.21 -12.18 5.93
CA ARG A 46 0.98 -13.02 5.01
C ARG A 46 0.13 -14.11 4.36
N ARG A 47 -0.76 -14.73 5.13
CA ARG A 47 -1.65 -15.77 4.63
C ARG A 47 -2.58 -15.23 3.55
N VAL A 48 -3.23 -14.10 3.78
CA VAL A 48 -4.14 -13.49 2.79
C VAL A 48 -3.39 -13.06 1.54
N TYR A 49 -2.20 -12.48 1.69
CA TYR A 49 -1.35 -12.07 0.56
C TYR A 49 -0.93 -13.27 -0.30
N ALA A 50 -0.51 -14.37 0.32
CA ALA A 50 -0.15 -15.60 -0.38
C ALA A 50 -1.36 -16.26 -1.05
N ASN A 51 -2.51 -16.28 -0.38
CA ASN A 51 -3.76 -16.84 -0.94
C ASN A 51 -4.26 -16.04 -2.16
N ALA A 52 -3.91 -14.76 -2.26
CA ALA A 52 -4.17 -13.93 -3.43
C ALA A 52 -3.21 -14.20 -4.60
N GLY A 53 -2.28 -15.16 -4.46
CA GLY A 53 -1.31 -15.52 -5.50
C GLY A 53 -0.13 -14.55 -5.62
N MET A 54 0.04 -13.63 -4.66
CA MET A 54 1.11 -12.65 -4.69
C MET A 54 2.41 -13.23 -4.11
N PRO A 55 3.57 -13.09 -4.80
CA PRO A 55 4.83 -13.57 -4.28
C PRO A 55 5.37 -12.63 -3.20
N LEU A 56 5.79 -13.18 -2.06
CA LEU A 56 6.54 -12.43 -1.04
C LEU A 56 7.98 -12.94 -1.03
N ALA A 57 8.94 -12.10 -1.40
CA ALA A 57 10.35 -12.51 -1.37
C ALA A 57 10.85 -12.59 0.08
N GLU A 58 11.89 -13.39 0.30
CA GLU A 58 12.54 -13.47 1.60
C GLU A 58 13.12 -12.11 1.98
N GLY A 59 12.64 -11.54 3.08
CA GLY A 59 13.07 -10.22 3.58
C GLY A 59 12.12 -9.06 3.23
N ASP A 60 11.12 -9.28 2.37
CA ASP A 60 10.10 -8.26 2.10
C ASP A 60 9.24 -7.97 3.33
N LYS A 61 8.98 -6.68 3.56
CA LYS A 61 8.12 -6.22 4.65
C LYS A 61 6.73 -5.92 4.12
N LEU A 62 5.78 -6.78 4.46
CA LEU A 62 4.37 -6.56 4.18
C LEU A 62 3.73 -5.73 5.31
N HIS A 63 3.17 -4.58 4.94
CA HIS A 63 2.57 -3.63 5.88
C HIS A 63 1.06 -3.43 5.65
N GLY A 64 0.61 -3.62 4.42
CA GLY A 64 -0.79 -3.61 4.02
C GLY A 64 -1.00 -4.45 2.77
N PHE A 65 -2.27 -4.71 2.44
CA PHE A 65 -2.68 -5.37 1.21
C PHE A 65 -4.13 -5.00 0.87
N ALA A 66 -4.37 -4.54 -0.36
CA ALA A 66 -5.70 -4.42 -0.94
C ALA A 66 -6.04 -5.67 -1.78
N GLY A 67 -7.19 -6.27 -1.49
CA GLY A 67 -7.70 -7.45 -2.21
C GLY A 67 -9.21 -7.40 -2.39
N VAL A 68 -9.79 -8.56 -2.71
CA VAL A 68 -11.25 -8.76 -2.83
C VAL A 68 -11.67 -9.97 -2.01
N ASP A 69 -12.87 -9.92 -1.43
CA ASP A 69 -13.45 -11.06 -0.72
C ASP A 69 -14.09 -12.08 -1.67
N GLY A 70 -14.65 -13.17 -1.11
CA GLY A 70 -15.35 -14.21 -1.89
C GLY A 70 -16.62 -13.74 -2.60
N ALA A 71 -17.09 -12.52 -2.33
CA ALA A 71 -18.21 -11.87 -3.01
C ALA A 71 -17.76 -10.76 -3.99
N GLY A 72 -16.44 -10.57 -4.18
CA GLY A 72 -15.87 -9.55 -5.04
C GLY A 72 -15.86 -8.13 -4.46
N ARG A 73 -16.12 -7.97 -3.16
CA ARG A 73 -16.08 -6.67 -2.47
C ARG A 73 -14.64 -6.33 -2.11
N PRO A 74 -14.19 -5.07 -2.28
CA PRO A 74 -12.84 -4.68 -1.95
C PRO A 74 -12.61 -4.71 -0.43
N VAL A 75 -11.46 -5.26 -0.04
CA VAL A 75 -11.03 -5.36 1.35
C VAL A 75 -9.59 -4.85 1.48
N ILE A 76 -9.33 -4.04 2.49
CA ILE A 76 -8.00 -3.59 2.86
C ILE A 76 -7.57 -4.33 4.13
N TYR A 77 -6.39 -4.92 4.11
CA TYR A 77 -5.75 -5.58 5.25
C TYR A 77 -4.55 -4.75 5.71
N THR A 78 -4.46 -4.43 7.00
CA THR A 78 -3.26 -3.79 7.58
C THR A 78 -2.91 -4.40 8.93
N LEU A 79 -1.66 -4.21 9.35
CA LEU A 79 -1.31 -4.38 10.77
C LEU A 79 -2.01 -3.32 11.62
N PRO A 80 -2.26 -3.57 12.92
CA PRO A 80 -2.85 -2.57 13.81
C PRO A 80 -1.93 -1.36 13.96
N PRO A 81 -2.39 -0.14 13.60
CA PRO A 81 -1.62 1.06 13.88
C PRO A 81 -1.66 1.36 15.38
N ALA A 82 -0.50 1.63 15.98
CA ALA A 82 -0.43 2.06 17.38
C ALA A 82 -0.83 3.54 17.57
N ARG A 83 -0.82 4.33 16.49
CA ARG A 83 -1.14 5.76 16.46
C ARG A 83 -1.52 6.18 15.05
N VAL A 84 -2.24 7.30 14.94
CA VAL A 84 -2.50 7.98 13.67
C VAL A 84 -1.30 8.87 13.36
N ASP A 85 -0.32 8.32 12.67
CA ASP A 85 0.88 9.03 12.20
C ASP A 85 1.04 8.88 10.68
N ASP A 86 2.09 9.52 10.13
CA ASP A 86 2.37 9.48 8.70
C ASP A 86 2.59 8.04 8.20
N ALA A 87 3.19 7.16 9.00
CA ALA A 87 3.43 5.78 8.59
C ALA A 87 2.12 4.99 8.46
N ALA A 88 1.22 5.12 9.45
CA ALA A 88 -0.11 4.50 9.39
C ALA A 88 -0.95 5.08 8.25
N THR A 89 -0.90 6.41 8.07
CA THR A 89 -1.64 7.12 7.02
C THR A 89 -1.15 6.74 5.63
N LEU A 90 0.17 6.67 5.43
CA LEU A 90 0.76 6.24 4.17
C LEU A 90 0.42 4.78 3.86
N THR A 91 0.44 3.89 4.86
CA THR A 91 0.10 2.48 4.66
C THR A 91 -1.36 2.33 4.22
N LEU A 92 -2.31 2.85 5.01
CA LEU A 92 -3.73 2.74 4.67
C LEU A 92 -4.08 3.50 3.39
N GLY A 93 -3.50 4.69 3.19
CA GLY A 93 -3.69 5.50 1.99
C GLY A 93 -3.14 4.81 0.74
N HIS A 94 -2.01 4.12 0.83
CA HIS A 94 -1.44 3.33 -0.27
C HIS A 94 -2.41 2.21 -0.70
N GLU A 95 -2.95 1.45 0.26
CA GLU A 95 -3.92 0.39 -0.06
C GLU A 95 -5.25 0.95 -0.58
N LEU A 96 -5.71 2.08 -0.05
CA LEU A 96 -6.90 2.75 -0.55
C LEU A 96 -6.73 3.20 -2.01
N LEU A 97 -5.53 3.66 -2.39
CA LEU A 97 -5.24 4.02 -3.78
C LEU A 97 -5.30 2.79 -4.70
N HIS A 98 -4.88 1.61 -4.24
CA HIS A 98 -5.05 0.35 -4.98
C HIS A 98 -6.53 0.07 -5.25
N VAL A 99 -7.39 0.21 -4.23
CA VAL A 99 -8.84 0.00 -4.38
C VAL A 99 -9.46 1.07 -5.31
N ALA A 100 -9.07 2.33 -5.15
CA ALA A 100 -9.66 3.44 -5.88
C ALA A 100 -9.31 3.46 -7.37
N LEU A 101 -8.09 3.05 -7.71
CA LEU A 101 -7.52 3.23 -9.05
C LEU A 101 -7.29 1.90 -9.78
N GLY A 102 -7.40 0.77 -9.09
CA GLY A 102 -7.62 -0.57 -9.65
C GLY A 102 -6.50 -1.17 -10.51
N ARG A 103 -5.37 -0.48 -10.75
CA ARG A 103 -4.31 -0.94 -11.66
C ARG A 103 -2.92 -0.49 -11.21
N TYR A 104 -2.34 -1.18 -10.24
CA TYR A 104 -0.92 -1.05 -9.89
C TYR A 104 -0.09 -2.31 -10.13
N HIS A 105 -0.75 -3.41 -10.51
CA HIS A 105 -0.08 -4.59 -11.03
C HIS A 105 -0.43 -4.67 -12.51
N ARG A 106 0.52 -4.25 -13.36
CA ARG A 106 0.49 -4.66 -14.77
C ARG A 106 0.52 -6.18 -14.80
N GLU A 107 -0.43 -6.78 -15.51
CA GLU A 107 -0.34 -8.16 -15.99
C GLU A 107 0.95 -8.38 -16.80
#